data_AF-A0A366CXN3-F1
#
_entry.id   AF-A0A366CXN3-F1
#
_cell.length_a   1.000
_cell.length_b   1.000
_cell.length_c   1.000
_cell.angle_alpha   90.00
_cell.angle_beta   90.00
_cell.angle_gamma   90.00
#
_symmetry.space_group_name_H-M   'P 1'
#
loop_
_entity.id
_entity.type
_entity.pdbx_description
1 polymer ?
#
loop_
_entity_poly.entity_id
_entity_poly.type
_entity_poly.pdbx_seq_one_letter_code
_entity_poly.pdbx_strand_id
1 'polypeptide(L)'
;MYDLFDEFPTPDAAYFEAANHAHDLAHWQPSHCAVFEAGRRVGFAKLRRRDTGAGKRAFTKIYQDVCKACLRGERFKRVVIEAPSFGEQLTEQELLQRRVIGRERVGQLKSLLRATT
;
A
#
# COMPACT_ATOMS: atom_id res chain seq x y z
N MET A 1 14.06 27.06 19.54
CA MET A 1 13.29 25.88 19.95
C MET A 1 13.38 24.91 18.78
N TYR A 2 14.40 24.05 18.77
CA TYR A 2 14.62 23.06 17.72
C TYR A 2 14.00 21.75 18.22
N ASP A 3 13.02 21.20 17.48
CA ASP A 3 12.53 19.84 17.69
C ASP A 3 13.69 18.88 17.40
N LEU A 4 14.38 18.48 18.48
CA LEU A 4 15.65 17.76 18.41
C LEU A 4 15.46 16.25 18.15
N PHE A 5 14.22 15.76 18.07
CA PHE A 5 13.91 14.34 17.91
C PHE A 5 12.61 14.10 17.14
N ASP A 6 12.56 14.48 15.85
CA ASP A 6 11.84 13.62 14.90
C ASP A 6 12.67 12.33 14.79
N GLU A 7 12.45 11.40 15.73
CA GLU A 7 13.23 10.18 15.83
C GLU A 7 12.94 9.32 14.60
N PHE A 8 13.88 9.33 13.66
CA PHE A 8 13.77 8.51 12.45
C PHE A 8 13.57 7.05 12.85
N PRO A 9 12.57 6.34 12.29
CA PRO A 9 12.45 4.91 12.53
C PRO A 9 13.73 4.19 12.12
N THR A 10 14.05 3.09 12.81
CA THR A 10 15.21 2.28 12.46
C THR A 10 15.12 1.83 10.99
N PRO A 11 16.24 1.65 10.27
CA PRO A 11 16.19 1.29 8.85
C PRO A 11 15.39 0.02 8.56
N ASP A 12 15.40 -0.93 9.50
CA ASP A 12 14.62 -2.15 9.41
C ASP A 12 13.12 -1.88 9.59
N ALA A 13 12.72 -1.10 10.59
CA ALA A 13 11.32 -0.71 10.80
C ALA A 13 10.78 0.08 9.59
N ALA A 14 11.55 1.05 9.11
CA ALA A 14 11.22 1.84 7.92
C ALA A 14 11.06 0.96 6.66
N TYR A 15 11.95 -0.02 6.47
CA TYR A 15 11.85 -0.97 5.36
C TYR A 15 10.58 -1.81 5.46
N PHE A 16 10.29 -2.38 6.63
CA PHE A 16 9.12 -3.22 6.82
C PHE A 16 7.82 -2.44 6.63
N GLU A 17 7.75 -1.22 7.14
CA GLU A 17 6.62 -0.32 6.92
C GLU A 17 6.43 -0.05 5.42
N ALA A 18 7.47 0.39 4.72
CA ALA A 18 7.39 0.70 3.30
C ALA A 18 7.04 -0.54 2.46
N ALA A 19 7.60 -1.71 2.80
CA ALA A 19 7.31 -2.95 2.09
C ALA A 19 5.89 -3.47 2.38
N ASN A 20 5.36 -3.30 3.60
CA ASN A 20 3.99 -3.67 3.96
C ASN A 20 2.98 -2.80 3.20
N HIS A 21 3.24 -1.50 3.07
CA HIS A 21 2.31 -0.55 2.44
C HIS A 21 2.57 -0.31 0.95
N ALA A 22 3.56 -0.99 0.35
CA ALA A 22 3.91 -0.86 -1.07
C ALA A 22 2.76 -1.17 -2.05
N HIS A 23 1.67 -1.77 -1.57
CA HIS A 23 0.49 -2.10 -2.37
C HIS A 23 -0.62 -1.03 -2.29
N ASP A 24 -0.59 -0.14 -1.30
CA ASP A 24 -1.63 0.88 -1.05
C ASP A 24 -1.01 2.26 -0.79
N LEU A 25 -0.29 2.76 -1.78
CA LEU A 25 0.41 4.06 -1.67
C LEU A 25 -0.54 5.26 -1.63
N ALA A 26 -1.78 5.07 -2.08
CA ALA A 26 -2.80 6.12 -2.13
C ALA A 26 -3.31 6.46 -0.72
N HIS A 27 -3.62 5.45 0.10
CA HIS A 27 -4.17 5.66 1.44
C HIS A 27 -3.12 5.58 2.56
N TRP A 28 -1.94 5.02 2.29
CA TRP A 28 -0.90 4.88 3.31
C TRP A 28 -0.46 6.24 3.87
N GLN A 29 -0.36 6.35 5.20
CA GLN A 29 0.28 7.47 5.89
C GLN A 29 1.61 6.98 6.49
N PRO A 30 2.75 7.37 5.91
CA PRO A 30 4.06 6.98 6.41
C PRO A 30 4.31 7.55 7.80
N SER A 31 4.96 6.77 8.67
CA SER A 31 5.38 7.22 10.01
C SER A 31 6.31 8.43 9.95
N HIS A 32 7.14 8.50 8.90
CA HIS A 32 8.05 9.61 8.67
C HIS A 32 8.22 9.87 7.16
N CYS A 33 8.38 11.14 6.77
CA CYS A 33 8.51 11.52 5.35
C CYS A 33 9.67 10.83 4.63
N ALA A 34 10.77 10.59 5.36
CA ALA A 34 11.94 9.86 4.87
C ALA A 34 11.63 8.42 4.43
N VAL A 35 10.67 7.75 5.07
CA VAL A 35 10.28 6.37 4.74
C VAL A 35 9.69 6.31 3.33
N PHE A 36 8.75 7.22 3.05
CA PHE A 36 8.12 7.30 1.74
C PHE A 36 9.12 7.69 0.65
N GLU A 37 9.97 8.68 0.93
CA GLU A 37 10.95 9.14 -0.05
C GLU A 37 11.99 8.06 -0.36
N ALA A 38 12.47 7.31 0.65
CA ALA A 38 13.36 6.19 0.43
C ALA A 38 12.69 5.08 -0.40
N GLY A 39 11.44 4.75 -0.09
CA GLY A 39 10.65 3.78 -0.85
C GLY A 39 10.43 4.21 -2.29
N ARG A 40 10.16 5.50 -2.53
CA ARG A 40 10.00 6.10 -3.87
C ARG A 40 11.29 6.01 -4.68
N ARG A 41 12.44 6.35 -4.09
CA ARG A 41 13.76 6.32 -4.76
C ARG A 41 14.20 4.90 -5.13
N VAL A 42 13.90 3.90 -4.29
CA VAL A 42 14.17 2.49 -4.61
C VAL A 42 13.16 1.94 -5.62
N GLY A 43 11.90 2.34 -5.48
CA GLY A 43 10.75 1.83 -6.20
C GLY A 43 10.00 0.78 -5.39
N PHE A 44 8.75 1.07 -5.03
CA PHE A 44 7.90 0.19 -4.20
C PHE A 44 7.70 -1.22 -4.77
N ALA A 45 7.70 -1.37 -6.09
CA ALA A 45 7.64 -2.69 -6.74
C ALA A 45 8.82 -3.60 -6.36
N LYS A 46 10.02 -3.03 -6.14
CA LYS A 46 11.21 -3.78 -5.73
C LYS A 46 11.17 -4.18 -4.26
N LEU A 47 10.44 -3.43 -3.42
CA LEU A 47 10.26 -3.75 -2.00
C LEU A 47 9.27 -4.89 -1.76
N ARG A 48 8.33 -5.11 -2.69
CA ARG A 48 7.38 -6.24 -2.64
C ARG A 48 8.06 -7.61 -2.78
N ARG A 49 9.21 -7.67 -3.46
CA ARG A 49 9.98 -8.90 -3.68
C ARG A 49 10.98 -9.10 -2.54
N ARG A 50 10.47 -9.58 -1.39
CA ARG A 50 11.25 -9.82 -0.16
C ARG A 50 12.22 -11.01 -0.24
N ASP A 51 11.99 -11.89 -1.20
CA ASP A 51 12.72 -13.13 -1.49
C ASP A 51 14.21 -12.93 -1.81
N THR A 52 14.60 -11.79 -2.39
CA THR A 52 15.97 -11.58 -2.88
C THR A 52 16.90 -10.84 -1.91
N GLY A 53 16.37 -10.23 -0.84
CA GLY A 53 17.12 -9.40 0.13
C GLY A 53 17.79 -8.13 -0.45
N ALA A 54 17.93 -8.03 -1.77
CA ALA A 54 18.50 -6.89 -2.49
C ALA A 54 17.67 -5.62 -2.28
N GLY A 55 16.33 -5.75 -2.22
CA GLY A 55 15.42 -4.65 -1.91
C GLY A 55 15.68 -4.03 -0.54
N LYS A 56 15.89 -4.86 0.50
CA LYS A 56 16.22 -4.39 1.86
C LYS A 56 17.54 -3.62 1.88
N ARG A 57 18.61 -4.19 1.30
CA ARG A 57 19.93 -3.53 1.27
C ARG A 57 19.91 -2.19 0.54
N ALA A 58 19.25 -2.14 -0.63
CA ALA A 58 19.10 -0.91 -1.40
C ALA A 58 18.30 0.14 -0.62
N PHE A 59 17.21 -0.27 0.03
CA PHE A 59 16.41 0.60 0.89
C PHE A 59 17.20 1.16 2.06
N THR A 60 17.90 0.32 2.83
CA THR A 60 18.68 0.76 3.98
C THR A 60 19.70 1.85 3.61
N LYS A 61 20.43 1.67 2.50
CA LYS A 61 21.40 2.65 2.02
C LYS A 61 20.72 3.98 1.67
N ILE A 62 19.68 3.94 0.85
CA ILE A 62 18.96 5.14 0.43
C ILE A 62 18.28 5.84 1.60
N TYR A 63 17.69 5.08 2.52
CA TYR A 63 17.02 5.61 3.70
C TYR A 63 17.99 6.40 4.58
N GLN A 64 19.20 5.88 4.84
CA GLN A 64 20.24 6.62 5.58
C GLN A 64 20.62 7.93 4.89
N ASP A 65 20.75 7.94 3.56
CA ASP A 65 21.06 9.15 2.80
C ASP A 65 19.93 10.18 2.86
N VAL A 66 18.67 9.71 2.84
CA VAL A 66 17.48 10.54 3.00
C VAL A 66 17.37 11.10 4.43
N CYS A 67 17.65 10.31 5.47
CA CYS A 67 17.68 10.81 6.84
C CYS A 67 18.74 11.91 7.02
N LYS A 68 19.95 11.71 6.48
CA LYS A 68 20.99 12.75 6.46
C LYS A 68 20.52 14.01 5.74
N ALA A 69 19.80 13.87 4.63
CA ALA A 69 19.22 14.99 3.91
C ALA A 69 18.16 15.75 4.72
N CYS A 70 17.24 15.03 5.39
CA CYS A 70 16.27 15.63 6.31
C CYS A 70 16.95 16.40 7.45
N LEU A 71 18.02 15.84 8.02
CA LEU A 71 18.84 16.50 9.07
C LEU A 71 19.53 17.77 8.56
N ARG A 72 19.89 17.84 7.27
CA ARG A 72 20.40 19.07 6.64
C ARG A 72 19.32 20.13 6.38
N GLY A 73 18.05 19.83 6.65
CA GLY A 73 16.92 20.73 6.40
C GLY A 73 16.23 20.50 5.06
N GLU A 74 16.60 19.48 4.27
CA GLU A 74 15.82 19.11 3.09
C GLU A 74 14.41 18.66 3.53
N ARG A 75 13.41 19.05 2.74
CA ARG A 75 12.00 18.70 2.97
C ARG A 75 11.48 17.99 1.74
N PHE A 76 11.01 16.76 1.93
CA PHE A 76 10.46 15.94 0.86
C PHE A 76 8.95 16.13 0.81
N LYS A 77 8.45 16.79 -0.24
CA LYS A 77 7.01 16.90 -0.47
C LYS A 77 6.48 15.56 -0.98
N ARG A 78 5.47 15.01 -0.30
CA ARG A 78 4.79 13.79 -0.74
C ARG A 78 4.13 14.04 -2.09
N VAL A 79 4.41 13.19 -3.07
CA VAL A 79 3.62 13.10 -4.29
C VAL A 79 2.32 12.38 -3.91
N VAL A 80 1.19 13.08 -4.02
CA VAL A 80 -0.13 12.49 -3.81
C VAL A 80 -0.39 11.54 -4.98
N ILE A 81 -0.52 10.25 -4.68
CA ILE A 81 -0.91 9.23 -5.66
C ILE A 81 -2.41 9.06 -5.47
N GLU A 82 -3.20 9.51 -6.44
CA GLU A 82 -4.64 9.30 -6.43
C GLU A 82 -4.92 7.81 -6.65
N ALA A 83 -5.85 7.25 -5.86
CA ALA A 83 -6.32 5.90 -6.09
C ALA A 83 -7.00 5.86 -7.48
N PRO A 84 -6.66 4.90 -8.34
CA PRO A 84 -7.34 4.79 -9.61
C PRO A 84 -8.81 4.48 -9.37
N SER A 85 -9.69 5.40 -9.75
CA SER A 85 -11.13 5.22 -9.74
C SER A 85 -11.50 4.25 -10.88
N PHE A 86 -11.48 2.96 -10.60
CA PHE A 86 -12.00 1.96 -11.52
C PHE A 86 -13.44 1.63 -11.15
N GLY A 87 -14.37 2.13 -11.99
CA GLY A 87 -15.78 1.74 -11.99
C GLY A 87 -16.70 2.70 -11.23
N GLU A 88 -17.92 2.83 -11.73
CA GLU A 88 -19.02 3.45 -11.01
C GLU A 88 -19.26 2.68 -9.70
N GLN A 89 -19.35 3.41 -8.58
CA GLN A 89 -19.81 2.82 -7.34
C GLN A 89 -21.26 2.37 -7.53
N LEU A 90 -21.50 1.07 -7.45
CA LEU A 90 -22.86 0.53 -7.51
C LEU A 90 -23.69 1.15 -6.41
N THR A 91 -24.84 1.69 -6.80
CA THR A 91 -25.85 2.17 -5.85
C THR A 91 -26.33 1.03 -4.96
N GLU A 92 -26.87 1.37 -3.79
CA GLU A 92 -27.42 0.38 -2.85
C GLU A 92 -28.50 -0.49 -3.51
N GLN A 93 -29.28 0.10 -4.42
CA GLN A 93 -30.32 -0.60 -5.19
C GLN A 93 -29.72 -1.64 -6.16
N GLU A 94 -28.63 -1.31 -6.84
CA GLU A 94 -27.95 -2.25 -7.75
C GLU A 94 -27.26 -3.39 -6.99
N LEU A 95 -26.71 -3.12 -5.81
CA LEU A 95 -26.18 -4.15 -4.92
C LEU A 95 -27.28 -5.12 -4.47
N LEU A 96 -28.46 -4.60 -4.13
CA LEU A 96 -29.61 -5.42 -3.74
C LEU A 96 -30.09 -6.29 -4.90
N GLN A 97 -30.24 -5.72 -6.10
CA GLN A 97 -30.62 -6.45 -7.31
C GLN A 97 -29.63 -7.59 -7.61
N ARG A 98 -28.32 -7.32 -7.55
CA ARG A 98 -27.29 -8.36 -7.75
C ARG A 98 -27.39 -9.48 -6.73
N ARG A 99 -27.69 -9.19 -5.45
CA ARG A 99 -27.88 -10.22 -4.41
C ARG A 99 -29.08 -11.09 -4.68
N VAL A 100 -30.20 -10.51 -5.12
CA VAL A 100 -31.43 -11.26 -5.47
C VAL A 100 -31.16 -12.20 -6.64
N ILE A 101 -30.60 -11.67 -7.74
CA ILE A 101 -30.24 -12.46 -8.93
C ILE A 101 -29.25 -13.56 -8.56
N GLY A 102 -28.23 -13.26 -7.76
CA GLY A 102 -27.24 -14.24 -7.31
C GLY A 102 -27.88 -15.38 -6.52
N ARG A 103 -28.80 -15.08 -5.60
CA ARG A 103 -29.52 -16.11 -4.82
C ARG A 103 -30.38 -16.99 -5.72
N GLU A 104 -31.08 -16.39 -6.69
CA GLU A 104 -31.92 -17.13 -7.64
C GLU A 104 -31.08 -18.10 -8.48
N ARG A 105 -29.96 -17.63 -9.06
CA ARG A 105 -29.05 -18.46 -9.86
C ARG A 105 -28.45 -19.61 -9.05
N VAL A 106 -28.04 -19.36 -7.81
CA VAL A 106 -27.55 -20.41 -6.91
C VAL A 106 -28.66 -21.42 -6.60
N GLY A 107 -29.90 -20.98 -6.42
CA GLY A 107 -31.06 -21.85 -6.25
C GLY A 107 -31.30 -22.76 -7.45
N GLN A 108 -31.29 -22.19 -8.67
CA GLN A 108 -31.40 -22.94 -9.93
C GLN A 108 -30.31 -24.02 -10.03
N LEU A 109 -29.05 -23.65 -9.78
CA LEU A 109 -27.93 -24.61 -9.80
C LEU A 109 -28.10 -25.73 -8.77
N LYS A 110 -28.53 -25.41 -7.55
CA LYS A 110 -28.83 -26.43 -6.52
C LYS A 110 -29.94 -27.38 -6.93
N SER A 111 -30.98 -26.88 -7.59
CA SER A 111 -32.09 -27.72 -8.07
C SER A 111 -31.65 -28.67 -9.17
N LEU A 112 -30.84 -28.19 -10.12
CA LEU A 112 -30.27 -29.02 -11.19
C LEU A 112 -29.37 -30.13 -10.63
N LEU A 113 -28.51 -29.81 -9.67
CA LEU A 113 -27.64 -30.81 -9.03
C LEU A 113 -28.44 -31.90 -8.30
N ARG A 114 -29.56 -31.55 -7.66
CA ARG A 114 -30.44 -32.51 -6.99
C ARG A 114 -31.26 -33.36 -7.95
N ALA A 115 -31.57 -32.86 -9.14
CA ALA A 115 -32.33 -33.58 -10.15
C ALA A 115 -31.48 -34.59 -10.94
N THR A 116 -30.15 -34.56 -10.79
CA THR A 116 -29.21 -35.41 -11.54
C THR A 116 -28.62 -36.55 -10.68
N THR A 117 -29.01 -36.64 -9.40
CA THR A 117 -28.71 -37.74 -8.45
C THR A 117 -29.98 -38.49 -8.13
#